data_AF-A0A952FMY2-F1
#
_entry.id   AF-A0A952FMY2-F1
#
_cell.length_a   1.000
_cell.length_b   1.000
_cell.length_c   1.000
_cell.angle_alpha   90.00
_cell.angle_beta   90.00
_cell.angle_gamma   90.00
#
_symmetry.space_group_name_H-M   'P 1'
#
loop_
_entity.id
_entity.type
_entity.pdbx_description
1 polymer ?
#
loop_
_entity_poly.entity_id
_entity_poly.type
_entity_poly.pdbx_seq_one_letter_code
_entity_poly.pdbx_strand_id
1 'polypeptide(L)'
;MNAGADPDLDVQAYCRSLALQQIQMLTRLAEIAMQLAEAEGVRAIEAQAKAARVRAAGPEADEASMEAARAEAQEAGMAFSRFSRSVQRSLLLRSRAAADLCAADKAARRARRARQRNHVASALESLAGDPELSPGERIRAEEHDLQEHLDALYDDEEDRIEDRPVGAVIAGLASGLGLSDAWRRRASDWSDPPYPPPLTDTPDEIRERRRARVLELLSQPLRYMDRDEIPALMAGIEARLREPDVPALLDTEPPMRVAERVCRSLGHEPYPDLDWADKPDTG
;
A
#
# COMPACT_ATOMS: atom_id res chain seq x y z
N MET A 1 -9.61 -33.47 4.95
CA MET A 1 -9.29 -32.21 5.65
C MET A 1 -7.90 -31.78 5.20
N ASN A 2 -7.82 -30.85 4.24
CA ASN A 2 -6.60 -30.12 3.92
C ASN A 2 -7.07 -28.76 3.41
N ALA A 3 -7.00 -27.75 4.28
CA ALA A 3 -7.25 -26.37 3.94
C ALA A 3 -6.00 -25.86 3.20
N GLY A 4 -6.07 -25.82 1.87
CA GLY A 4 -5.09 -25.13 1.04
C GLY A 4 -5.29 -23.62 1.24
N ALA A 5 -4.20 -22.92 1.54
CA ALA A 5 -4.17 -21.47 1.68
C ALA A 5 -4.61 -20.80 0.37
N ASP A 6 -5.45 -19.76 0.52
CA ASP A 6 -6.03 -18.96 -0.55
C ASP A 6 -4.93 -18.13 -1.26
N PRO A 7 -4.71 -18.29 -2.58
CA PRO A 7 -3.62 -17.61 -3.31
C PRO A 7 -3.93 -16.15 -3.69
N ASP A 8 -5.06 -15.60 -3.28
CA ASP A 8 -5.50 -14.22 -3.63
C ASP A 8 -5.23 -13.18 -2.51
N LEU A 9 -4.31 -13.51 -1.60
CA LEU A 9 -4.04 -12.68 -0.43
C LEU A 9 -3.18 -11.47 -0.83
N ASP A 10 -3.81 -10.31 -1.03
CA ASP A 10 -3.10 -9.02 -1.06
C ASP A 10 -2.32 -8.88 0.25
N VAL A 11 -1.02 -9.16 0.20
CA VAL A 11 -0.13 -9.18 1.36
C VAL A 11 -0.11 -7.81 2.02
N GLN A 12 -0.23 -6.71 1.27
CA GLN A 12 -0.24 -5.37 1.82
C GLN A 12 -1.56 -5.09 2.54
N ALA A 13 -2.71 -5.43 1.95
CA ALA A 13 -4.01 -5.30 2.60
C ALA A 13 -4.12 -6.23 3.83
N TYR A 14 -3.56 -7.43 3.76
CA TYR A 14 -3.48 -8.37 4.87
C TYR A 14 -2.58 -7.85 6.00
N CYS A 15 -1.38 -7.36 5.69
CA CYS A 15 -0.50 -6.77 6.69
C CYS A 15 -1.12 -5.52 7.33
N ARG A 16 -1.82 -4.69 6.54
CA ARG A 16 -2.58 -3.53 7.04
C ARG A 16 -3.71 -3.95 7.96
N SER A 17 -4.50 -4.95 7.59
CA SER A 17 -5.62 -5.44 8.41
C SER A 17 -5.11 -6.07 9.72
N LEU A 18 -4.00 -6.82 9.66
CA LEU A 18 -3.33 -7.36 10.83
C LEU A 18 -2.82 -6.25 11.77
N ALA A 19 -2.18 -5.22 11.22
CA ALA A 19 -1.71 -4.07 12.02
C ALA A 19 -2.88 -3.34 12.71
N LEU A 20 -3.98 -3.13 12.00
CA LEU A 20 -5.20 -2.55 12.57
C LEU A 20 -5.80 -3.43 13.68
N GLN A 21 -5.84 -4.75 13.47
CA GLN A 21 -6.31 -5.70 14.48
C GLN A 21 -5.41 -5.69 15.73
N GLN A 22 -4.10 -5.61 15.56
CA GLN A 22 -3.15 -5.49 16.68
C GLN A 22 -3.37 -4.18 17.47
N ILE A 23 -3.59 -3.06 16.79
CA ILE A 23 -3.90 -1.76 17.43
C ILE A 23 -5.21 -1.86 18.24
N GLN A 24 -6.24 -2.52 17.70
CA GLN A 24 -7.50 -2.76 18.39
C GLN A 24 -7.30 -3.66 19.63
N MET A 25 -6.57 -4.75 19.49
CA MET A 25 -6.25 -5.66 20.59
C MET A 25 -5.48 -4.94 21.70
N LEU A 26 -4.46 -4.14 21.36
CA LEU A 26 -3.69 -3.35 22.33
C LEU A 26 -4.55 -2.29 23.02
N THR A 27 -5.51 -1.69 22.31
CA THR A 27 -6.52 -0.82 22.92
C THR A 27 -7.34 -1.57 23.93
N ARG A 28 -7.85 -2.75 23.56
CA ARG A 28 -8.66 -3.58 24.46
C ARG A 28 -7.89 -4.04 25.71
N LEU A 29 -6.63 -4.42 25.54
CA LEU A 29 -5.75 -4.78 26.65
C LEU A 29 -5.47 -3.59 27.57
N ALA A 30 -5.27 -2.39 27.01
CA ALA A 30 -5.10 -1.18 27.80
C ALA A 30 -6.36 -0.86 28.62
N GLU A 31 -7.56 -0.99 28.03
CA GLU A 31 -8.84 -0.80 28.73
C GLU A 31 -9.01 -1.78 29.90
N ILE A 32 -8.79 -3.08 29.66
CA ILE A 32 -8.91 -4.10 30.71
C ILE A 32 -7.89 -3.85 31.83
N ALA A 33 -6.63 -3.57 31.46
CA ALA A 33 -5.59 -3.27 32.44
C ALA A 33 -5.88 -1.98 33.22
N MET A 34 -6.54 -1.00 32.61
CA MET A 34 -6.96 0.24 33.25
C MET A 34 -8.06 -0.02 34.29
N GLN A 35 -9.07 -0.82 33.94
CA GLN A 35 -10.12 -1.23 34.89
C GLN A 35 -9.52 -1.98 36.09
N LEU A 36 -8.56 -2.89 35.86
CA LEU A 36 -7.85 -3.59 36.93
C LEU A 36 -6.99 -2.64 37.77
N ALA A 37 -6.31 -1.68 37.13
CA ALA A 37 -5.52 -0.67 37.83
C ALA A 37 -6.42 0.25 38.67
N GLU A 38 -7.58 0.67 38.17
CA GLU A 38 -8.54 1.48 38.93
C GLU A 38 -9.05 0.72 40.15
N ALA A 39 -9.45 -0.54 39.99
CA ALA A 39 -9.93 -1.38 41.09
C ALA A 39 -8.86 -1.60 42.17
N GLU A 40 -7.63 -1.97 41.78
CA GLU A 40 -6.52 -2.13 42.74
C GLU A 40 -6.05 -0.79 43.32
N GLY A 41 -6.24 0.31 42.59
CA GLY A 41 -5.95 1.67 43.07
C GLY A 41 -6.87 2.05 44.22
N VAL A 42 -8.18 1.79 44.08
CA VAL A 42 -9.16 1.95 45.17
C VAL A 42 -8.77 1.09 46.38
N ARG A 43 -8.49 -0.20 46.14
CA ARG A 43 -8.07 -1.12 47.22
C ARG A 43 -6.78 -0.67 47.92
N ALA A 44 -5.81 -0.15 47.18
CA ALA A 44 -4.56 0.36 47.75
C ALA A 44 -4.79 1.60 48.63
N ILE A 45 -5.67 2.51 48.21
CA ILE A 45 -6.06 3.68 49.01
C ILE A 45 -6.76 3.25 50.30
N GLU A 46 -7.70 2.30 50.21
CA GLU A 46 -8.42 1.76 51.38
C GLU A 46 -7.47 1.05 52.36
N ALA A 47 -6.57 0.21 51.85
CA ALA A 47 -5.57 -0.50 52.66
C ALA A 47 -4.59 0.48 53.33
N GLN A 48 -4.15 1.54 52.64
CA GLN A 48 -3.35 2.59 53.25
C GLN A 48 -4.11 3.35 54.33
N ALA A 49 -5.37 3.69 54.10
CA ALA A 49 -6.21 4.36 55.10
C ALA A 49 -6.41 3.48 56.35
N LYS A 50 -6.60 2.17 56.16
CA LYS A 50 -6.66 1.18 57.26
C LYS A 50 -5.35 1.13 58.04
N ALA A 51 -4.22 1.00 57.36
CA ALA A 51 -2.90 1.00 58.00
C ALA A 51 -2.61 2.30 58.77
N ALA A 52 -3.02 3.45 58.23
CA ALA A 52 -2.90 4.74 58.90
C ALA A 52 -3.75 4.83 60.18
N ARG A 53 -5.00 4.30 60.15
CA ARG A 53 -5.88 4.24 61.34
C ARG A 53 -5.32 3.33 62.42
N VAL A 54 -4.82 2.15 62.07
CA VAL A 54 -4.21 1.22 63.04
C VAL A 54 -2.98 1.86 63.69
N ARG A 55 -2.15 2.57 62.92
CA ARG A 55 -1.00 3.33 63.46
C ARG A 55 -1.43 4.47 64.39
N ALA A 56 -2.52 5.16 64.07
CA ALA A 56 -3.02 6.28 64.88
C ALA A 56 -3.62 5.84 66.22
N ALA A 57 -4.03 4.57 66.37
CA ALA A 57 -4.53 4.01 67.63
C ALA A 57 -3.45 3.91 68.74
N GLY A 58 -2.18 4.17 68.44
CA GLY A 58 -1.12 4.26 69.43
C GLY A 58 -0.72 2.90 70.03
N PRO A 59 -0.09 2.86 71.22
CA PRO A 59 0.48 1.64 71.81
C PRO A 59 -0.55 0.57 72.22
N GLU A 60 -1.86 0.84 72.08
CA GLU A 60 -2.93 -0.15 72.30
C GLU A 60 -3.18 -1.05 71.08
N ALA A 61 -2.62 -0.72 69.91
CA ALA A 61 -2.71 -1.56 68.72
C ALA A 61 -1.79 -2.79 68.86
N ASP A 62 -2.35 -3.97 68.68
CA ASP A 62 -1.61 -5.22 68.61
C ASP A 62 -0.57 -5.19 67.45
N GLU A 63 0.65 -5.65 67.74
CA GLU A 63 1.79 -5.61 66.82
C GLU A 63 1.53 -6.48 65.58
N ALA A 64 0.85 -7.61 65.74
CA ALA A 64 0.45 -8.45 64.61
C ALA A 64 -0.59 -7.75 63.71
N SER A 65 -1.50 -6.98 64.30
CA SER A 65 -2.48 -6.17 63.57
C SER A 65 -1.84 -5.01 62.79
N MET A 66 -0.80 -4.39 63.34
CA MET A 66 0.01 -3.38 62.63
C MET A 66 0.76 -3.97 61.43
N GLU A 67 1.40 -5.11 61.61
CA GLU A 67 2.17 -5.77 60.55
C GLU A 67 1.25 -6.30 59.44
N ALA A 68 0.10 -6.90 59.79
CA ALA A 68 -0.89 -7.36 58.83
C ALA A 68 -1.44 -6.22 57.96
N ALA A 69 -1.79 -5.07 58.56
CA ALA A 69 -2.27 -3.91 57.81
C ALA A 69 -1.19 -3.32 56.89
N ARG A 70 0.07 -3.37 57.30
CA ARG A 70 1.21 -2.94 56.47
C ARG A 70 1.42 -3.88 55.28
N ALA A 71 1.37 -5.19 55.51
CA ALA A 71 1.50 -6.19 54.46
C ALA A 71 0.39 -6.06 53.41
N GLU A 72 -0.86 -5.90 53.84
CA GLU A 72 -2.02 -5.68 52.97
C GLU A 72 -1.85 -4.42 52.10
N ALA A 73 -1.41 -3.30 52.70
CA ALA A 73 -1.16 -2.06 51.97
C ALA A 73 -0.02 -2.18 50.95
N GLN A 74 1.04 -2.92 51.29
CA GLN A 74 2.15 -3.19 50.36
C GLN A 74 1.69 -4.08 49.19
N GLU A 75 0.93 -5.13 49.46
CA GLU A 75 0.43 -6.04 48.43
C GLU A 75 -0.48 -5.30 47.43
N ALA A 76 -1.44 -4.51 47.94
CA ALA A 76 -2.35 -3.73 47.10
C ALA A 76 -1.58 -2.69 46.26
N GLY A 77 -0.59 -2.00 46.84
CA GLY A 77 0.27 -1.06 46.10
C GLY A 77 1.10 -1.73 45.02
N MET A 78 1.61 -2.94 45.27
CA MET A 78 2.32 -3.74 44.26
C MET A 78 1.38 -4.23 43.15
N ALA A 79 0.15 -4.64 43.46
CA ALA A 79 -0.86 -5.02 42.48
C ALA A 79 -1.22 -3.83 41.57
N PHE A 80 -1.54 -2.68 42.15
CA PHE A 80 -1.79 -1.43 41.41
C PHE A 80 -0.63 -1.07 40.46
N SER A 81 0.61 -1.13 40.96
CA SER A 81 1.80 -0.82 40.17
C SER A 81 2.00 -1.79 38.98
N ARG A 82 1.67 -3.07 39.16
CA ARG A 82 1.74 -4.07 38.07
C ARG A 82 0.74 -3.75 36.96
N PHE A 83 -0.52 -3.48 37.30
CA PHE A 83 -1.55 -3.16 36.31
C PHE A 83 -1.29 -1.82 35.62
N SER A 84 -0.87 -0.79 36.37
CA SER A 84 -0.48 0.52 35.81
C SER A 84 0.64 0.41 34.77
N ARG A 85 1.67 -0.41 35.05
CA ARG A 85 2.74 -0.69 34.07
C ARG A 85 2.23 -1.44 32.84
N SER A 86 1.25 -2.34 33.01
CA SER A 86 0.61 -3.05 31.89
C SER A 86 -0.16 -2.09 30.97
N VAL A 87 -0.88 -1.12 31.55
CA VAL A 87 -1.55 -0.04 30.80
C VAL A 87 -0.53 0.77 30.01
N GLN A 88 0.50 1.29 30.68
CA GLN A 88 1.54 2.09 30.03
C GLN A 88 2.19 1.33 28.87
N ARG A 89 2.53 0.05 29.07
CA ARG A 89 3.12 -0.78 28.03
C ARG A 89 2.17 -0.98 26.84
N SER A 90 0.90 -1.28 27.10
CA SER A 90 -0.09 -1.48 26.04
C SER A 90 -0.31 -0.20 25.22
N LEU A 91 -0.39 0.96 25.88
CA LEU A 91 -0.52 2.26 25.22
C LEU A 91 0.72 2.62 24.38
N LEU A 92 1.93 2.35 24.88
CA LEU A 92 3.18 2.57 24.15
C LEU A 92 3.30 1.66 22.92
N LEU A 93 2.94 0.39 23.06
CA LEU A 93 2.91 -0.53 21.92
C LEU A 93 1.89 -0.09 20.88
N ARG A 94 0.72 0.39 21.32
CA ARG A 94 -0.32 0.90 20.42
C ARG A 94 0.16 2.14 19.67
N SER A 95 0.76 3.11 20.35
CA SER A 95 1.23 4.34 19.70
C SER A 95 2.31 4.05 18.67
N ARG A 96 3.22 3.12 18.97
CA ARG A 96 4.23 2.65 18.02
C ARG A 96 3.61 1.97 16.80
N ALA A 97 2.71 1.00 17.01
CA ALA A 97 2.04 0.32 15.91
C ALA A 97 1.26 1.29 15.00
N ALA A 98 0.59 2.29 15.57
CA ALA A 98 -0.10 3.33 14.81
C ALA A 98 0.88 4.23 14.03
N ALA A 99 2.02 4.59 14.62
CA ALA A 99 3.05 5.38 13.95
C ALA A 99 3.67 4.61 12.77
N ASP A 100 3.99 3.33 12.97
CA ASP A 100 4.55 2.45 11.94
C ASP A 100 3.57 2.30 10.76
N LEU A 101 2.28 2.09 11.04
CA LEU A 101 1.24 2.03 10.02
C LEU A 101 1.11 3.34 9.22
N CYS A 102 1.13 4.48 9.91
CA CYS A 102 1.07 5.80 9.27
C CYS A 102 2.29 6.06 8.38
N ALA A 103 3.49 5.67 8.84
CA ALA A 103 4.72 5.79 8.06
C ALA A 103 4.68 4.93 6.79
N ALA A 104 4.22 3.68 6.91
CA ALA A 104 4.05 2.78 5.77
C ALA A 104 3.03 3.34 4.75
N ASP A 105 1.89 3.85 5.22
CA ASP A 105 0.87 4.47 4.35
C ASP A 105 1.43 5.70 3.62
N LYS A 106 2.19 6.57 4.30
CA LYS A 106 2.84 7.73 3.68
C LYS A 106 3.85 7.31 2.62
N ALA A 107 4.66 6.28 2.88
CA ALA A 107 5.63 5.77 1.92
C ALA A 107 4.93 5.17 0.68
N ALA A 108 3.90 4.35 0.89
CA ALA A 108 3.09 3.79 -0.20
C ALA A 108 2.43 4.88 -1.05
N ARG A 109 1.93 5.93 -0.40
CA ARG A 109 1.34 7.09 -1.06
C ARG A 109 2.34 7.85 -1.92
N ARG A 110 3.53 8.17 -1.37
CA ARG A 110 4.62 8.81 -2.13
C ARG A 110 5.03 7.96 -3.34
N ALA A 111 5.10 6.65 -3.17
CA ALA A 111 5.43 5.74 -4.26
C ALA A 111 4.35 5.75 -5.36
N ARG A 112 3.05 5.72 -5.01
CA ARG A 112 1.95 5.87 -5.99
C ARG A 112 2.01 7.21 -6.70
N ARG A 113 2.23 8.29 -5.93
CA ARG A 113 2.34 9.65 -6.46
C ARG A 113 3.48 9.79 -7.46
N ALA A 114 4.67 9.30 -7.14
CA ALA A 114 5.83 9.32 -8.03
C ALA A 114 5.56 8.54 -9.33
N ARG A 115 4.96 7.34 -9.24
CA ARG A 115 4.58 6.56 -10.42
C ARG A 115 3.57 7.28 -11.30
N GLN A 116 2.53 7.86 -10.68
CA GLN A 116 1.53 8.62 -11.40
C GLN A 116 2.15 9.83 -12.09
N ARG A 117 3.05 10.56 -11.42
CA ARG A 117 3.82 11.67 -12.00
C ARG A 117 4.59 11.24 -13.24
N ASN A 118 5.36 10.15 -13.15
CA ASN A 118 6.14 9.63 -14.27
C ASN A 118 5.23 9.24 -15.45
N HIS A 119 4.10 8.60 -15.15
CA HIS A 119 3.12 8.23 -16.18
C HIS A 119 2.50 9.45 -16.87
N VAL A 120 2.06 10.44 -16.09
CA VAL A 120 1.47 11.68 -16.60
C VAL A 120 2.50 12.48 -17.41
N ALA A 121 3.73 12.57 -16.93
CA ALA A 121 4.83 13.23 -17.64
C ALA A 121 5.07 12.58 -19.01
N SER A 122 5.26 11.25 -19.04
CA SER A 122 5.47 10.51 -20.29
C SER A 122 4.29 10.65 -21.28
N ALA A 123 3.06 10.65 -20.77
CA ALA A 123 1.88 10.87 -21.60
C ALA A 123 1.85 12.27 -22.21
N LEU A 124 2.16 13.31 -21.41
CA LEU A 124 2.19 14.70 -21.87
C LEU A 124 3.35 14.96 -22.85
N GLU A 125 4.52 14.37 -22.62
CA GLU A 125 5.64 14.39 -23.58
C GLU A 125 5.25 13.73 -24.90
N SER A 126 4.57 12.58 -24.86
CA SER A 126 4.07 11.91 -26.06
C SER A 126 3.01 12.73 -26.80
N LEU A 127 2.20 13.53 -26.08
CA LEU A 127 1.24 14.45 -26.68
C LEU A 127 1.93 15.67 -27.30
N ALA A 128 2.94 16.23 -26.64
CA ALA A 128 3.72 17.36 -27.14
C ALA A 128 4.56 16.99 -28.37
N GLY A 129 4.98 15.73 -28.48
CA GLY A 129 5.68 15.18 -29.64
C GLY A 129 4.76 14.71 -30.78
N ASP A 130 3.44 14.88 -30.67
CA ASP A 130 2.49 14.41 -31.70
C ASP A 130 2.76 15.12 -33.05
N PRO A 131 3.10 14.37 -34.12
CA PRO A 131 3.41 14.96 -35.42
C PRO A 131 2.24 15.73 -36.03
N GLU A 132 1.01 15.40 -35.62
CA GLU A 132 -0.24 16.03 -36.09
C GLU A 132 -0.57 17.36 -35.39
N LEU A 133 0.24 17.82 -34.43
CA LEU A 133 0.03 19.11 -33.77
C LEU A 133 0.10 20.27 -34.76
N SER A 134 -0.81 21.22 -34.64
CA SER A 134 -0.69 22.49 -35.35
C SER A 134 0.53 23.29 -34.84
N PRO A 135 1.12 24.17 -35.66
CA PRO A 135 2.22 25.03 -35.22
C PRO A 135 1.88 25.88 -33.98
N GLY A 136 0.62 26.30 -33.85
CA GLY A 136 0.16 27.08 -32.69
C GLY A 136 -0.02 26.28 -31.40
N GLU A 137 -0.25 24.96 -31.49
CA GLU A 137 -0.25 24.07 -30.32
C GLU A 137 1.17 23.74 -29.88
N ARG A 138 2.10 23.52 -30.83
CA ARG A 138 3.52 23.31 -30.51
C ARG A 138 4.13 24.50 -29.77
N ILE A 139 3.91 25.72 -30.27
CA ILE A 139 4.40 26.95 -29.62
C ILE A 139 3.85 27.08 -28.21
N ARG A 140 2.55 26.82 -27.98
CA ARG A 140 1.97 26.89 -26.63
C ARG A 140 2.51 25.82 -25.69
N ALA A 141 2.70 24.60 -26.18
CA ALA A 141 3.29 23.52 -25.39
C ALA A 141 4.76 23.77 -25.04
N GLU A 142 5.50 24.48 -25.91
CA GLU A 142 6.88 24.92 -25.64
C GLU A 142 6.94 26.16 -24.72
N GLU A 143 5.97 27.08 -24.82
CA GLU A 143 5.86 28.27 -23.95
C GLU A 143 5.50 27.91 -22.50
N HIS A 144 4.66 26.90 -22.31
CA HIS A 144 4.32 26.38 -20.99
C HIS A 144 5.28 25.26 -20.63
N ASP A 145 6.23 25.55 -19.72
CA ASP A 145 7.14 24.53 -19.23
C ASP A 145 6.35 23.39 -18.57
N LEU A 146 6.32 22.24 -19.25
CA LEU A 146 5.64 21.02 -18.82
C LEU A 146 6.12 20.60 -17.42
N GLN A 147 7.41 20.75 -17.16
CA GLN A 147 8.02 20.36 -15.91
C GLN A 147 7.56 21.27 -14.77
N GLU A 148 7.43 22.59 -15.01
CA GLU A 148 6.92 23.55 -14.02
C GLU A 148 5.47 23.23 -13.61
N HIS A 149 4.61 22.86 -14.56
CA HIS A 149 3.22 22.50 -14.28
C HIS A 149 3.10 21.16 -13.55
N LEU A 150 3.95 20.18 -13.88
CA LEU A 150 4.03 18.92 -13.16
C LEU A 150 4.51 19.15 -11.73
N ASP A 151 5.56 19.94 -11.51
CA ASP A 151 6.12 20.19 -10.19
C ASP A 151 5.11 20.97 -9.31
N ALA A 152 4.46 22.02 -9.85
CA ALA A 152 3.43 22.75 -9.12
C ALA A 152 2.26 21.87 -8.67
N LEU A 153 1.87 20.87 -9.48
CA LEU A 153 0.78 19.97 -9.16
C LEU A 153 1.21 18.83 -8.22
N TYR A 154 2.42 18.30 -8.38
CA TYR A 154 2.91 17.15 -7.63
C TYR A 154 3.61 17.53 -6.31
N ASP A 155 4.05 18.77 -6.11
CA ASP A 155 4.67 19.24 -4.86
C ASP A 155 3.65 19.47 -3.72
N ASP A 156 2.36 19.67 -4.04
CA ASP A 156 1.31 19.79 -3.04
C ASP A 156 0.98 18.42 -2.39
N GLU A 157 1.70 18.07 -1.31
CA GLU A 157 1.50 16.82 -0.59
C GLU A 157 0.07 16.67 0.02
N GLU A 158 -0.69 17.76 0.20
CA GLU A 158 -2.06 17.73 0.73
C GLU A 158 -3.08 17.33 -0.35
N ASP A 159 -2.82 17.70 -1.60
CA ASP A 159 -3.65 17.26 -2.73
C ASP A 159 -3.42 15.77 -2.99
N ARG A 160 -4.47 14.95 -2.87
CA ARG A 160 -4.42 13.49 -3.12
C ARG A 160 -4.51 13.16 -4.60
N ILE A 161 -3.58 13.70 -5.39
CA ILE A 161 -3.55 13.49 -6.83
C ILE A 161 -3.38 12.01 -7.19
N GLU A 162 -2.62 11.26 -6.38
CA GLU A 162 -2.37 9.83 -6.56
C GLU A 162 -3.63 8.95 -6.49
N ASP A 163 -4.73 9.48 -5.94
CA ASP A 163 -6.01 8.79 -5.87
C ASP A 163 -6.95 9.18 -7.03
N ARG A 164 -6.56 10.13 -7.89
CA ARG A 164 -7.34 10.57 -9.06
C ARG A 164 -7.09 9.65 -10.27
N PRO A 165 -8.08 9.46 -11.16
CA PRO A 165 -7.86 8.77 -12.42
C PRO A 165 -6.80 9.47 -13.26
N VAL A 166 -5.83 8.71 -13.77
CA VAL A 166 -4.68 9.24 -14.52
C VAL A 166 -5.14 10.07 -15.73
N GLY A 167 -6.11 9.56 -16.50
CA GLY A 167 -6.67 10.27 -17.65
C GLY A 167 -7.32 11.62 -17.28
N ALA A 168 -7.89 11.75 -16.08
CA ALA A 168 -8.44 13.03 -15.62
C ALA A 168 -7.33 14.05 -15.31
N VAL A 169 -6.21 13.59 -14.73
CA VAL A 169 -5.03 14.42 -14.48
C VAL A 169 -4.40 14.88 -15.80
N ILE A 170 -4.20 13.96 -16.75
CA ILE A 170 -3.68 14.27 -18.09
C ILE A 170 -4.60 15.26 -18.81
N ALA A 171 -5.92 15.04 -18.80
CA ALA A 171 -6.88 15.93 -19.42
C ALA A 171 -6.80 17.37 -18.85
N GLY A 172 -6.67 17.50 -17.53
CA GLY A 172 -6.54 18.79 -16.86
C GLY A 172 -5.26 19.53 -17.26
N LEU A 173 -4.11 18.84 -17.25
CA LEU A 173 -2.83 19.41 -17.64
C LEU A 173 -2.77 19.73 -19.14
N ALA A 174 -3.26 18.83 -20.01
CA ALA A 174 -3.35 19.06 -21.45
C ALA A 174 -4.25 20.25 -21.80
N SER A 175 -5.25 20.57 -20.96
CA SER A 175 -6.03 21.80 -21.09
C SER A 175 -5.21 23.06 -20.82
N GLY A 176 -4.39 23.05 -19.76
CA GLY A 176 -3.50 24.17 -19.44
C GLY A 176 -2.39 24.39 -20.46
N LEU A 177 -1.86 23.30 -21.03
CA LEU A 177 -0.75 23.32 -22.00
C LEU A 177 -1.20 23.52 -23.46
N GLY A 178 -2.51 23.65 -23.72
CA GLY A 178 -3.03 23.77 -25.08
C GLY A 178 -2.96 22.49 -25.94
N LEU A 179 -2.78 21.32 -25.31
CA LEU A 179 -2.69 19.99 -25.94
C LEU A 179 -4.03 19.24 -25.97
N SER A 180 -5.15 19.93 -25.74
CA SER A 180 -6.47 19.30 -25.59
C SER A 180 -6.93 18.52 -26.81
N ASP A 181 -6.61 18.95 -28.03
CA ASP A 181 -7.00 18.25 -29.25
C ASP A 181 -6.18 16.99 -29.48
N ALA A 182 -4.87 17.03 -29.22
CA ALA A 182 -4.03 15.84 -29.20
C ALA A 182 -4.50 14.83 -28.14
N TRP A 183 -4.86 15.32 -26.95
CA TRP A 183 -5.46 14.49 -25.91
C TRP A 183 -6.77 13.86 -26.37
N ARG A 184 -7.71 14.63 -26.94
CA ARG A 184 -9.01 14.10 -27.43
C ARG A 184 -8.84 12.97 -28.44
N ARG A 185 -7.87 13.05 -29.34
CA ARG A 185 -7.58 12.00 -30.34
C ARG A 185 -7.12 10.69 -29.70
N ARG A 186 -6.40 10.79 -28.58
CA ARG A 186 -5.72 9.68 -27.92
C ARG A 186 -6.37 9.25 -26.62
N ALA A 187 -7.42 9.93 -26.14
CA ALA A 187 -8.01 9.72 -24.83
C ALA A 187 -8.48 8.27 -24.60
N SER A 188 -8.89 7.56 -25.64
CA SER A 188 -9.22 6.12 -25.59
C SER A 188 -8.03 5.22 -25.26
N ASP A 189 -6.82 5.66 -25.58
CA ASP A 189 -5.57 4.95 -25.30
C ASP A 189 -5.18 5.05 -23.82
N TRP A 190 -5.82 5.96 -23.07
CA TRP A 190 -5.49 6.33 -21.70
C TRP A 190 -6.71 6.34 -20.76
N SER A 191 -7.86 5.83 -21.23
CA SER A 191 -9.09 5.71 -20.43
C SER A 191 -9.03 4.46 -19.57
N ASP A 192 -8.06 4.40 -18.66
CA ASP A 192 -8.08 3.39 -17.62
C ASP A 192 -9.07 3.82 -16.52
N PRO A 193 -10.10 3.00 -16.19
CA PRO A 193 -10.83 3.18 -14.95
C PRO A 193 -9.86 3.09 -13.76
N PRO A 194 -10.21 3.62 -12.57
CA PRO A 194 -9.37 3.47 -11.39
C PRO A 194 -9.02 1.97 -11.21
N TYR A 195 -7.74 1.67 -11.39
CA TYR A 195 -7.21 0.32 -11.29
C TYR A 195 -6.54 0.14 -9.92
N PRO A 196 -6.77 -0.99 -9.22
CA PRO A 196 -7.62 -2.11 -9.66
C PRO A 196 -9.13 -1.76 -9.60
N PRO A 197 -9.97 -2.29 -10.52
CA PRO A 197 -11.40 -2.27 -10.36
C PRO A 197 -11.79 -2.98 -9.04
N PRO A 198 -12.93 -2.63 -8.41
CA PRO A 198 -13.42 -3.37 -7.26
C PRO A 198 -13.55 -4.86 -7.61
N LEU A 199 -13.03 -5.74 -6.76
CA LEU A 199 -13.04 -7.20 -6.96
C LEU A 199 -14.49 -7.73 -7.06
N THR A 200 -14.94 -8.09 -8.25
CA THR A 200 -16.22 -8.79 -8.49
C THR A 200 -16.12 -10.02 -9.40
N ASP A 201 -14.92 -10.35 -9.90
CA ASP A 201 -14.69 -11.43 -10.89
C ASP A 201 -14.32 -12.77 -10.23
N THR A 202 -14.56 -13.87 -10.92
CA THR A 202 -14.13 -15.20 -10.47
C THR A 202 -12.63 -15.44 -10.74
N PRO A 203 -11.94 -16.31 -9.98
CA PRO A 203 -10.50 -16.58 -10.16
C PRO A 203 -10.10 -17.01 -11.59
N ASP A 204 -10.96 -17.75 -12.29
CA ASP A 204 -10.71 -18.19 -13.67
C ASP A 204 -10.79 -17.02 -14.66
N GLU A 205 -11.70 -16.06 -14.45
CA GLU A 205 -11.83 -14.86 -15.28
C GLU A 205 -10.65 -13.90 -15.08
N ILE A 206 -10.10 -13.84 -13.86
CA ILE A 206 -8.87 -13.09 -13.55
C ILE A 206 -7.70 -13.72 -14.30
N ARG A 207 -7.52 -15.05 -14.21
CA ARG A 207 -6.41 -15.76 -14.86
C ARG A 207 -6.43 -15.62 -16.38
N GLU A 208 -7.61 -15.72 -16.99
CA GLU A 208 -7.76 -15.57 -18.44
C GLU A 208 -7.41 -14.14 -18.89
N ARG A 209 -7.80 -13.13 -18.10
CA ARG A 209 -7.44 -11.72 -18.34
C ARG A 209 -5.93 -11.49 -18.23
N ARG A 210 -5.30 -12.00 -17.17
CA ARG A 210 -3.84 -11.92 -16.99
C ARG A 210 -3.10 -12.57 -18.15
N ARG A 211 -3.57 -13.73 -18.59
CA ARG A 211 -3.00 -14.44 -19.73
C ARG A 211 -3.13 -13.67 -21.03
N ALA A 212 -4.29 -13.08 -21.29
CA ALA A 212 -4.51 -12.21 -22.45
C ALA A 212 -3.57 -10.99 -22.42
N ARG A 213 -3.35 -10.40 -21.24
CA ARG A 213 -2.41 -9.28 -21.07
C ARG A 213 -0.96 -9.69 -21.29
N VAL A 214 -0.52 -10.84 -20.78
CA VAL A 214 0.82 -11.38 -21.08
C VAL A 214 1.01 -11.59 -22.59
N LEU A 215 0.00 -12.16 -23.27
CA LEU A 215 0.05 -12.36 -24.72
C LEU A 215 0.16 -11.04 -25.49
N GLU A 216 -0.61 -10.04 -25.10
CA GLU A 216 -0.54 -8.70 -25.68
C GLU A 216 0.86 -8.11 -25.50
N LEU A 217 1.41 -8.16 -24.28
CA LEU A 217 2.76 -7.67 -23.99
C LEU A 217 3.78 -8.41 -24.84
N LEU A 218 3.79 -9.74 -24.85
CA LEU A 218 4.71 -10.55 -25.66
C LEU A 218 4.61 -10.29 -27.18
N SER A 219 3.50 -9.72 -27.65
CA SER A 219 3.32 -9.35 -29.05
C SER A 219 3.87 -7.96 -29.43
N GLN A 220 4.12 -7.09 -28.44
CA GLN A 220 4.63 -5.73 -28.70
C GLN A 220 6.01 -5.69 -29.36
N PRO A 221 7.01 -6.52 -28.98
CA PRO A 221 8.33 -6.54 -29.64
C PRO A 221 8.23 -6.90 -31.12
N LEU A 222 7.25 -7.74 -31.50
CA LEU A 222 7.06 -8.20 -32.87
C LEU A 222 6.73 -7.06 -33.84
N ARG A 223 6.26 -5.90 -33.33
CA ARG A 223 6.00 -4.70 -34.13
C ARG A 223 7.27 -4.07 -34.70
N TYR A 224 8.43 -4.40 -34.13
CA TYR A 224 9.73 -3.80 -34.45
C TYR A 224 10.75 -4.82 -35.00
N MET A 225 10.34 -6.08 -35.18
CA MET A 225 11.20 -7.14 -35.74
C MET A 225 11.00 -7.35 -37.24
N ASP A 226 12.00 -7.94 -37.88
CA ASP A 226 11.91 -8.37 -39.27
C ASP A 226 10.84 -9.46 -39.44
N ARG A 227 10.03 -9.34 -40.50
CA ARG A 227 8.87 -10.21 -40.72
C ARG A 227 9.22 -11.70 -40.84
N ASP A 228 10.44 -12.00 -41.25
CA ASP A 228 10.92 -13.37 -41.44
C ASP A 228 11.28 -14.05 -40.10
N GLU A 229 11.47 -13.28 -39.03
CA GLU A 229 11.85 -13.77 -37.69
C GLU A 229 10.64 -13.97 -36.75
N ILE A 230 9.52 -13.30 -37.06
CA ILE A 230 8.27 -13.35 -36.28
C ILE A 230 7.75 -14.78 -36.05
N PRO A 231 7.72 -15.68 -37.06
CA PRO A 231 7.16 -17.02 -36.87
C PRO A 231 7.93 -17.88 -35.86
N ALA A 232 9.27 -17.75 -35.85
CA ALA A 232 10.13 -18.50 -34.94
C ALA A 232 9.95 -18.04 -33.49
N LEU A 233 9.87 -16.73 -33.26
CA LEU A 233 9.63 -16.18 -31.92
C LEU A 233 8.22 -16.50 -31.42
N MET A 234 7.19 -16.41 -32.28
CA MET A 234 5.84 -16.81 -31.92
C MET A 234 5.74 -18.27 -31.50
N ALA A 235 6.46 -19.17 -32.19
CA ALA A 235 6.53 -20.58 -31.81
C ALA A 235 7.24 -20.79 -30.45
N GLY A 236 8.29 -20.02 -30.17
CA GLY A 236 8.99 -20.03 -28.87
C GLY A 236 8.12 -19.51 -27.72
N ILE A 237 7.39 -18.41 -27.93
CA ILE A 237 6.42 -17.86 -26.97
C ILE A 237 5.32 -18.90 -26.69
N GLU A 238 4.75 -19.50 -27.73
CA GLU A 238 3.69 -20.50 -27.59
C GLU A 238 4.19 -21.75 -26.83
N ALA A 239 5.43 -22.17 -27.05
CA ALA A 239 6.05 -23.26 -26.31
C ALA A 239 6.21 -22.90 -24.82
N ARG A 240 6.75 -21.73 -24.49
CA ARG A 240 6.92 -21.28 -23.10
C ARG A 240 5.59 -21.13 -22.37
N LEU A 241 4.57 -20.58 -23.02
CA LEU A 241 3.24 -20.43 -22.40
C LEU A 241 2.53 -21.75 -22.09
N ARG A 242 3.01 -22.88 -22.64
CA ARG A 242 2.52 -24.24 -22.32
C ARG A 242 3.29 -24.90 -21.17
N GLU A 243 4.42 -24.34 -20.75
CA GLU A 243 5.23 -24.90 -19.67
C GLU A 243 4.55 -24.71 -18.31
N PRO A 244 4.71 -25.68 -17.38
CA PRO A 244 3.94 -25.74 -16.14
C PRO A 244 4.29 -24.63 -15.13
N ASP A 245 5.42 -23.93 -15.31
CA ASP A 245 5.83 -22.80 -14.48
C ASP A 245 5.03 -21.52 -14.82
N VAL A 246 4.59 -21.35 -16.07
CA VAL A 246 3.89 -20.13 -16.52
C VAL A 246 2.52 -19.93 -15.87
N PRO A 247 1.65 -20.97 -15.73
CA PRO A 247 0.41 -20.83 -14.96
C PRO A 247 0.64 -20.39 -13.51
N ALA A 248 1.67 -20.94 -12.84
CA ALA A 248 2.01 -20.56 -11.48
C ALA A 248 2.54 -19.11 -11.40
N LEU A 249 3.27 -18.67 -12.42
CA LEU A 249 3.72 -17.27 -12.56
C LEU A 249 2.54 -16.31 -12.78
N LEU A 250 1.55 -16.65 -13.62
CA LEU A 250 0.36 -15.81 -13.84
C LEU A 250 -0.48 -15.62 -12.57
N ASP A 251 -0.49 -16.61 -11.67
CA ASP A 251 -1.20 -16.54 -10.41
C ASP A 251 -0.48 -15.67 -9.37
N THR A 252 0.86 -15.65 -9.38
CA THR A 252 1.68 -15.09 -8.30
C THR A 252 2.40 -13.79 -8.66
N GLU A 253 2.52 -13.49 -9.94
CA GLU A 253 3.32 -12.37 -10.43
C GLU A 253 2.48 -11.49 -11.37
N PRO A 254 2.78 -10.18 -11.39
CA PRO A 254 2.21 -9.25 -12.35
C PRO A 254 2.50 -9.69 -13.81
N PRO A 255 1.53 -9.69 -14.74
CA PRO A 255 1.73 -10.05 -16.16
C PRO A 255 2.93 -9.39 -16.84
N MET A 256 3.31 -8.20 -16.44
CA MET A 256 4.56 -7.58 -16.89
C MET A 256 5.81 -8.40 -16.51
N ARG A 257 5.94 -8.85 -15.24
CA ARG A 257 7.06 -9.69 -14.77
C ARG A 257 7.04 -11.06 -15.45
N VAL A 258 5.85 -11.59 -15.72
CA VAL A 258 5.69 -12.87 -16.43
C VAL A 258 6.19 -12.71 -17.87
N ALA A 259 5.77 -11.67 -18.58
CA ALA A 259 6.20 -11.39 -19.95
C ALA A 259 7.73 -11.16 -20.04
N GLU A 260 8.31 -10.38 -19.12
CA GLU A 260 9.75 -10.14 -19.04
C GLU A 260 10.56 -11.44 -18.85
N ARG A 261 10.12 -12.32 -17.94
CA ARG A 261 10.76 -13.62 -17.70
C ARG A 261 10.66 -14.54 -18.92
N VAL A 262 9.51 -14.57 -19.59
CA VAL A 262 9.30 -15.35 -20.81
C VAL A 262 10.23 -14.84 -21.92
N CYS A 263 10.30 -13.53 -22.18
CA CYS A 263 11.22 -12.95 -23.18
C CYS A 263 12.69 -13.29 -22.90
N ARG A 264 13.15 -13.11 -21.65
CA ARG A 264 14.54 -13.45 -21.27
C ARG A 264 14.85 -14.93 -21.47
N SER A 265 13.90 -15.82 -21.18
CA SER A 265 14.09 -17.26 -21.37
C SER A 265 14.24 -17.67 -22.84
N LEU A 266 13.70 -16.86 -23.75
CA LEU A 266 13.82 -17.04 -25.19
C LEU A 266 15.09 -16.35 -25.77
N GLY A 267 15.94 -15.78 -24.92
CA GLY A 267 17.16 -15.10 -25.35
C GLY A 267 16.92 -13.71 -25.95
N HIS A 268 15.72 -13.16 -25.78
CA HIS A 268 15.39 -11.81 -26.24
C HIS A 268 15.56 -10.82 -25.10
N GLU A 269 16.25 -9.72 -25.40
CA GLU A 269 16.32 -8.59 -24.48
C GLU A 269 14.93 -7.95 -24.39
N PRO A 270 14.35 -7.82 -23.19
CA PRO A 270 13.05 -7.21 -23.04
C PRO A 270 13.17 -5.71 -23.36
N TYR A 271 12.79 -5.32 -24.57
CA TYR A 271 12.51 -3.95 -25.04
C TYR A 271 13.68 -2.95 -24.93
N PRO A 272 14.37 -2.62 -26.04
CA PRO A 272 15.57 -1.79 -25.98
C PRO A 272 15.37 -0.32 -25.56
N ASP A 273 14.16 0.24 -25.55
CA ASP A 273 13.94 1.69 -25.38
C ASP A 273 12.68 2.08 -24.58
N LEU A 274 12.19 1.24 -23.69
CA LEU A 274 10.98 1.56 -22.95
C LEU A 274 11.18 1.33 -21.45
N ASP A 275 11.19 2.43 -20.72
CA ASP A 275 11.28 2.52 -19.26
C ASP A 275 10.01 1.96 -18.60
N TRP A 276 9.78 0.65 -18.70
CA TRP A 276 8.58 -0.04 -18.21
C TRP A 276 8.65 -0.44 -16.74
N ALA A 277 9.84 -0.38 -16.11
CA ALA A 277 10.00 -0.71 -14.69
C ALA A 277 9.12 0.16 -13.76
N ASP A 278 8.66 1.30 -14.27
CA ASP A 278 7.82 2.29 -13.59
C ASP A 278 6.35 2.34 -14.06
N LYS A 279 5.93 1.49 -15.01
CA LYS A 279 4.51 1.44 -15.42
C LYS A 279 3.73 0.49 -14.50
N PRO A 280 2.50 0.86 -14.10
CA PRO A 280 1.69 -0.01 -13.26
C PRO A 280 1.41 -1.31 -14.01
N ASP A 281 1.50 -2.43 -13.29
CA ASP A 281 0.98 -3.69 -13.77
C ASP A 281 -0.55 -3.61 -13.77
N THR A 282 -1.12 -3.52 -14.96
CA THR A 282 -2.53 -3.20 -15.22
C THR A 282 -3.43 -4.44 -15.19
N GLY A 283 -2.97 -5.56 -14.64
CA GLY A 283 -3.67 -6.84 -14.66
C GLY A 283 -2.77 -7.96 -15.09
#